data_AF-A0A1A9QZ29-F1
#
_entry.id   AF-A0A1A9QZ29-F1
#
_cell.length_a   1.000
_cell.length_b   1.000
_cell.length_c   1.000
_cell.angle_alpha   90.00
_cell.angle_beta   90.00
_cell.angle_gamma   90.00
#
_symmetry.space_group_name_H-M   'P 1'
#
loop_
_entity.id
_entity.type
_entity.pdbx_description
1 polymer ?
#
loop_
_entity_poly.entity_id
_entity_poly.type
_entity_poly.pdbx_seq_one_letter_code
_entity_poly.pdbx_strand_id
1 'polypeptide(L)' 'MAARNITENELLELIERGTVKYKDATRFWVAIHFENRQDNLLSVAAVLEDKLVVKTVMHHFEWEDK' A
#
# COMPACT_ATOMS: atom_id res chain seq x y z
N MET A 1 6.09 -10.47 -1.12
CA MET A 1 5.12 -10.21 -2.20
C MET A 1 4.65 -11.50 -2.86
N ALA A 2 5.56 -12.32 -3.42
CA ALA A 2 5.22 -13.59 -4.08
C ALA A 2 4.37 -14.56 -3.21
N ALA A 3 4.69 -14.71 -1.92
CA ALA A 3 3.94 -15.57 -1.00
C ALA A 3 2.47 -15.16 -0.76
N ARG A 4 2.06 -13.95 -1.19
CA ARG A 4 0.68 -13.43 -1.11
C ARG A 4 0.12 -13.08 -2.48
N ASN A 5 0.71 -13.63 -3.55
CA ASN A 5 0.32 -13.39 -4.93
C ASN A 5 0.20 -11.90 -5.27
N ILE A 6 1.15 -11.08 -4.81
CA ILE A 6 1.21 -9.65 -5.15
C ILE A 6 2.28 -9.49 -6.22
N THR A 7 1.89 -9.00 -7.39
CA THR A 7 2.78 -8.75 -8.52
C THR A 7 3.43 -7.37 -8.41
N GLU A 8 4.51 -7.16 -9.16
CA GLU A 8 5.16 -5.85 -9.24
C GLU A 8 4.23 -4.79 -9.85
N ASN A 9 3.46 -5.14 -10.90
CA ASN A 9 2.46 -4.24 -11.47
C ASN A 9 1.39 -3.79 -10.45
N GLU A 10 0.88 -4.69 -9.61
CA GLU A 10 -0.08 -4.32 -8.56
C GLU A 10 0.56 -3.39 -7.52
N LEU A 11 1.84 -3.60 -7.18
CA LEU A 11 2.56 -2.69 -6.28
C LEU A 11 2.72 -1.29 -6.90
N LEU A 12 3.10 -1.22 -8.18
CA LEU A 12 3.25 0.05 -8.90
C LEU A 12 1.90 0.77 -9.00
N GLU A 13 0.84 0.06 -9.39
CA GLU A 13 -0.51 0.63 -9.45
C GLU A 13 -0.97 1.16 -8.09
N LEU A 14 -0.71 0.41 -7.02
CA LEU A 14 -1.01 0.85 -5.66
C LEU A 14 -0.27 2.14 -5.30
N ILE A 15 1.02 2.26 -5.63
CA ILE A 15 1.83 3.45 -5.33
C ILE A 15 1.35 4.66 -6.15
N GLU A 16 0.99 4.46 -7.42
CA GLU A 16 0.62 5.53 -8.34
C GLU A 16 -0.82 6.03 -8.14
N ARG A 17 -1.76 5.12 -7.85
CA ARG A 17 -3.22 5.40 -7.87
C ARG A 17 -3.88 5.28 -6.50
N GLY A 18 -3.20 4.72 -5.51
CA GLY A 18 -3.79 4.46 -4.21
C GLY A 18 -4.00 5.73 -3.38
N THR A 19 -4.90 5.62 -2.41
CA THR A 19 -5.20 6.69 -1.45
C THR A 19 -4.08 6.80 -0.44
N VAL A 20 -3.50 8.00 -0.31
CA VAL A 20 -2.39 8.29 0.62
C VAL A 20 -2.93 8.80 1.96
N LYS A 21 -2.45 8.23 3.08
CA LYS A 21 -2.68 8.72 4.44
C LYS A 21 -1.36 8.91 5.16
N TYR A 22 -1.06 10.15 5.54
CA TYR A 22 0.18 10.47 6.25
C TYR A 22 0.07 10.13 7.74
N LYS A 23 1.11 9.47 8.26
CA LYS A 23 1.34 9.37 9.70
C LYS A 23 2.02 10.64 10.22
N ASP A 24 3.00 11.13 9.44
CA ASP A 24 3.78 12.32 9.69
C ASP A 24 4.45 12.80 8.37
N ALA A 25 5.43 13.70 8.48
CA ALA A 25 6.09 14.34 7.34
C ALA A 25 6.79 13.35 6.38
N THR A 26 7.20 12.17 6.85
CA THR A 26 7.94 11.21 6.02
C THR A 26 7.27 9.85 5.94
N ARG A 27 6.49 9.44 6.94
CA ARG A 27 5.84 8.12 6.97
C ARG A 27 4.38 8.23 6.57
N PHE A 28 3.94 7.35 5.69
CA PHE A 28 2.57 7.31 5.19
C PHE A 28 2.19 5.90 4.75
N TRP A 29 0.89 5.73 4.53
CA TRP A 29 0.32 4.55 3.91
C TRP A 29 -0.26 4.91 2.56
N VAL A 30 -0.20 3.97 1.63
CA VAL A 30 -0.95 4.05 0.37
C VAL A 30 -1.80 2.79 0.28
N ALA A 31 -3.11 2.92 0.09
CA ALA A 31 -3.99 1.77 -0.04
C ALA A 31 -4.89 1.88 -1.26
N ILE A 32 -5.17 0.75 -1.90
CA ILE A 32 -6.07 0.64 -3.03
C ILE A 32 -6.89 -0.65 -2.94
N HIS A 33 -8.13 -0.58 -3.39
CA HIS A 33 -9.01 -1.73 -3.54
C HIS A 33 -8.87 -2.28 -4.96
N PHE A 34 -8.60 -3.58 -5.09
CA PHE A 34 -8.42 -4.25 -6.38
C PHE A 34 -9.62 -5.16 -6.65
N GLU A 35 -10.56 -4.77 -7.51
CA GLU A 35 -11.80 -5.52 -7.76
C GLU A 35 -11.59 -7.01 -8.08
N ASN A 36 -10.45 -7.37 -8.67
CA ASN A 36 -10.09 -8.74 -9.06
C ASN A 36 -9.44 -9.59 -7.95
N ARG A 37 -9.32 -9.08 -6.73
CA ARG A 37 -8.69 -9.79 -5.59
C ARG A 37 -9.74 -10.19 -4.54
N GLN A 38 -9.59 -11.39 -3.97
CA GLN A 38 -10.45 -11.86 -2.87
C GLN A 38 -9.95 -11.39 -1.48
N ASP A 39 -8.67 -11.00 -1.37
CA ASP A 39 -8.03 -10.47 -0.16
C ASP A 39 -8.10 -8.94 -0.10
N ASN A 40 -9.26 -8.42 -0.46
CA ASN A 40 -9.44 -7.13 -1.13
C ASN A 40 -9.27 -5.89 -0.25
N LEU A 41 -8.02 -5.54 0.06
CA LEU A 41 -7.50 -4.19 0.24
C LEU A 41 -5.99 -4.33 0.41
N LEU A 42 -5.22 -3.90 -0.59
CA LEU A 42 -3.76 -3.86 -0.47
C LEU A 42 -3.35 -2.50 0.08
N SER A 43 -2.37 -2.51 0.98
CA SER A 43 -1.80 -1.30 1.58
C SER A 43 -0.29 -1.43 1.68
N VAL A 44 0.42 -0.33 1.44
CA VAL A 44 1.85 -0.23 1.70
C VAL A 44 2.10 0.75 2.82
N ALA A 45 2.98 0.39 3.73
CA ALA A 45 3.62 1.35 4.63
C ALA A 45 4.92 1.80 3.97
N ALA A 46 5.04 3.11 3.71
CA ALA A 46 6.17 3.70 3.02
C ALA A 46 6.78 4.87 3.81
N VAL A 47 8.05 5.13 3.53
CA VAL A 47 8.80 6.29 4.04
C VAL A 47 9.33 7.09 2.85
N LEU A 48 9.15 8.40 2.89
CA LEU A 48 9.73 9.37 1.96
C LEU A 48 11.03 9.92 2.55
N GLU A 49 12.15 9.55 1.96
CA GLU A 49 13.48 10.09 2.23
C GLU A 49 14.00 10.74 0.92
N ASP A 50 15.26 10.50 0.54
CA ASP A 50 15.75 10.81 -0.83
C ASP A 50 15.04 9.97 -1.91
N LYS A 51 14.40 8.88 -1.49
CA LYS A 51 13.64 7.95 -2.32
C LYS A 51 12.40 7.46 -1.58
N LEU A 52 11.47 6.92 -2.35
CA LEU A 52 10.34 6.18 -1.82
C LEU A 52 10.80 4.80 -1.35
N VAL A 53 10.64 4.49 -0.07
CA VAL A 53 10.98 3.17 0.49
C VAL A 53 9.73 2.46 0.98
N VAL A 54 9.31 1.41 0.26
CA VAL A 54 8.24 0.50 0.69
C VAL A 54 8.79 -0.41 1.78
N LYS A 55 8.31 -0.24 3.01
CA LYS A 55 8.76 -1.04 4.17
C LYS A 55 7.99 -2.35 4.26
N THR A 56 6.69 -2.30 4.04
CA THR A 56 5.79 -3.44 4.20
C THR A 56 4.64 -3.33 3.21
N VAL A 57 4.23 -4.47 2.63
CA VAL A 57 2.98 -4.63 1.88
C VAL A 57 2.03 -5.51 2.70
N MET A 58 0.81 -5.03 2.92
CA MET A 58 -0.24 -5.66 3.71
C MET A 58 -1.44 -5.96 2.80
N HIS A 59 -2.21 -6.99 3.16
CA HIS A 59 -3.49 -7.34 2.54
C HIS A 59 -4.53 -7.52 3.66
N HIS A 60 -5.83 -7.47 3.35
CA HIS A 60 -6.89 -7.30 4.35
C HIS A 60 -6.64 -6.10 5.27
N PHE A 61 -6.10 -5.03 4.70
CA PHE A 61 -5.96 -3.79 5.45
C PHE A 61 -7.35 -3.21 5.71
N GLU A 62 -7.51 -2.50 6.82
CA GLU A 62 -8.66 -1.63 7.08
C GLU A 62 -8.10 -0.31 7.57
N TRP A 63 -8.66 0.80 7.12
CA TRP A 63 -8.29 2.08 7.69
C TRP A 63 -8.77 2.11 9.13
N GLU A 64 -7.90 2.53 10.06
CA GLU A 64 -8.37 2.99 11.36
C GLU A 64 -9.18 4.28 11.10
N ASP A 65 -10.50 4.12 10.98
CA ASP A 65 -11.47 5.20 11.17
C ASP A 65 -11.31 5.70 12.60
N LYS A 66 -11.07 7.00 12.75
CA LYS A 66 -11.07 7.69 14.03
C LYS A 66 -12.34 8.50 14.15
#